data_AF-A0A4Q7TUC2-F1
#
_entry.id   AF-A0A4Q7TUC2-F1
#
_cell.length_a   1.000
_cell.length_b   1.000
_cell.length_c   1.000
_cell.angle_alpha   90.00
_cell.angle_beta   90.00
_cell.angle_gamma   90.00
#
_symmetry.space_group_name_H-M   'P 1'
#
loop_
_entity.id
_entity.type
_entity.pdbx_description
1 polymer ?
#
loop_
_entity_poly.entity_id
_entity_poly.type
_entity_poly.pdbx_seq_one_letter_code
_entity_poly.pdbx_strand_id
1 'polypeptide(L)'
;MHKTLRRRAALGAGVAALLLAGCSQTPPEPTPEVLTASTAGAAYLDAVCPVNTAWDLADVELDRLRLAVSRGSADPDDTAAALRHVADESKRAAASLDPKRSTWPAPAREAVAEVRQTLVADRKQALTVAKLDAKRMVAHTWEGAGDAAAAATAAHTALELPTEPDAACTQWAEQRAEAKAEKQRETAADPDAAESDGSSGSDDSGSPGSPDTAEDTAPTPTTPKERPRG
;
A
#
# COMPACT_ATOMS: atom_id res chain seq x y z
N MET A 1 52.34 -58.11 12.01
CA MET A 1 52.12 -59.51 12.43
C MET A 1 51.01 -59.54 13.47
N HIS A 2 50.03 -60.44 13.29
CA HIS A 2 48.96 -60.85 14.21
C HIS A 2 47.85 -59.82 14.53
N LYS A 3 46.55 -60.15 14.55
CA LYS A 3 45.76 -61.36 14.23
C LYS A 3 44.29 -60.88 14.09
N THR A 4 43.59 -61.41 13.10
CA THR A 4 42.13 -61.40 12.98
C THR A 4 41.45 -62.22 14.09
N LEU A 5 40.16 -61.93 14.40
CA LEU A 5 39.05 -62.86 14.73
C LEU A 5 37.87 -62.06 15.34
N ARG A 6 36.79 -61.81 14.61
CA ARG A 6 35.56 -62.63 14.41
C ARG A 6 34.48 -62.47 15.49
N ARG A 7 33.40 -61.80 15.07
CA ARG A 7 31.95 -62.05 15.28
C ARG A 7 31.54 -63.03 16.39
N ARG A 8 30.52 -62.64 17.16
CA ARG A 8 29.29 -63.44 17.38
C ARG A 8 28.12 -62.55 17.82
N ALA A 9 26.98 -62.78 17.16
CA ALA A 9 25.68 -62.20 17.43
C ALA A 9 24.97 -62.95 18.56
N ALA A 10 24.08 -62.27 19.29
CA ALA A 10 22.90 -62.90 19.89
C ALA A 10 21.83 -61.84 20.20
N LEU A 11 20.60 -62.20 19.87
CA LEU A 11 19.32 -61.50 20.01
C LEU A 11 19.05 -60.95 21.43
N GLY A 12 18.34 -59.82 21.47
CA GLY A 12 17.57 -59.39 22.63
C GLY A 12 16.44 -58.47 22.19
N ALA A 13 15.24 -59.02 22.04
CA ALA A 13 14.01 -58.28 21.81
C ALA A 13 13.67 -57.46 23.07
N GLY A 14 13.39 -56.17 22.89
CA GLY A 14 12.94 -55.26 23.94
C GLY A 14 12.05 -54.19 23.34
N VAL A 15 10.74 -54.46 23.39
CA VAL A 15 9.66 -53.55 22.97
C VAL A 15 9.43 -52.48 24.03
N ALA A 16 9.20 -51.27 23.53
CA ALA A 16 8.48 -50.14 24.14
C ALA A 16 9.11 -49.39 25.32
N ALA A 17 9.66 -48.21 25.01
CA ALA A 17 9.55 -47.03 25.86
C ALA A 17 9.31 -45.78 24.98
N LEU A 18 8.04 -45.41 24.86
CA LEU A 18 7.51 -44.04 24.82
C LEU A 18 8.42 -42.94 24.23
N LEU A 19 8.28 -42.67 22.93
CA LEU A 19 8.56 -41.35 22.36
C LEU A 19 7.30 -40.83 21.68
N LEU A 20 6.40 -40.28 22.48
CA LEU A 20 5.44 -39.26 22.03
C LEU A 20 6.23 -37.98 21.71
N ALA A 21 7.05 -38.03 20.66
CA ALA A 21 7.60 -36.85 20.01
C ALA A 21 6.48 -36.31 19.10
N GLY A 22 5.54 -35.58 19.71
CA GLY A 22 4.55 -34.80 18.97
C GLY A 22 5.27 -33.90 17.97
N CYS A 23 4.93 -34.07 16.69
CA CYS A 23 5.41 -33.28 15.58
C CYS A 23 5.04 -31.80 15.78
N SER A 24 5.92 -31.03 16.42
CA SER A 24 5.92 -29.57 16.34
C SER A 24 7.03 -29.10 15.41
N GLN A 25 7.27 -29.83 14.32
CA GLN A 25 7.93 -29.25 13.17
C GLN A 25 6.88 -28.43 12.44
N THR A 26 6.74 -27.16 12.86
CA THR A 26 6.16 -26.12 12.02
C THR A 26 6.78 -26.31 10.63
N PRO A 27 5.97 -26.58 9.59
CA PRO A 27 6.49 -26.68 8.24
C PRO A 27 7.37 -25.46 7.98
N PRO A 28 8.60 -25.62 7.45
CA PRO A 28 9.44 -24.47 7.15
C PRO A 28 8.61 -23.49 6.31
N GLU A 29 8.56 -22.22 6.72
CA GLU A 29 7.84 -21.22 5.94
C GLU A 29 8.36 -21.28 4.49
N PRO A 30 7.46 -21.33 3.50
CA PRO A 30 7.86 -21.40 2.11
C PRO A 30 8.78 -20.22 1.81
N THR A 31 9.90 -20.50 1.14
CA THR A 31 10.82 -19.44 0.71
C THR A 31 10.08 -18.48 -0.21
N PRO A 32 10.19 -17.15 0.00
CA PRO A 32 9.50 -16.18 -0.85
C PRO A 32 9.83 -16.37 -2.32
N GLU A 33 8.82 -16.25 -3.19
CA GLU A 33 9.00 -16.35 -4.64
C GLU A 33 9.76 -15.12 -5.17
N VAL A 34 10.79 -15.34 -5.99
CA VAL A 34 11.51 -14.23 -6.64
C VAL A 34 10.66 -13.72 -7.79
N LEU A 35 10.36 -12.42 -7.80
CA LEU A 35 9.60 -11.81 -8.89
C LEU A 35 10.38 -11.88 -10.20
N THR A 36 9.68 -12.10 -11.31
CA THR A 36 10.25 -11.89 -12.65
C THR A 36 10.51 -10.40 -12.88
N ALA A 37 11.38 -10.04 -13.84
CA ALA A 37 11.70 -8.64 -14.12
C ALA A 37 10.44 -7.81 -14.47
N SER A 38 9.55 -8.34 -15.32
CA SER A 38 8.30 -7.65 -15.68
C SER A 38 7.33 -7.52 -14.51
N THR A 39 7.17 -8.58 -13.70
CA THR A 39 6.32 -8.54 -12.50
C THR A 39 6.89 -7.59 -11.44
N ALA A 40 8.21 -7.53 -11.29
CA ALA A 40 8.88 -6.61 -10.37
C ALA A 40 8.69 -5.15 -10.82
N GLY A 41 8.88 -4.87 -12.11
CA GLY A 41 8.62 -3.54 -12.68
C GLY A 41 7.18 -3.08 -12.45
N ALA A 42 6.20 -3.94 -12.76
CA ALA A 42 4.79 -3.67 -12.51
C ALA A 42 4.48 -3.43 -11.02
N ALA A 43 4.98 -4.30 -10.13
CA ALA A 43 4.76 -4.17 -8.69
C ALA A 43 5.39 -2.89 -8.11
N TYR A 44 6.54 -2.48 -8.63
CA TYR A 44 7.20 -1.23 -8.28
C TYR A 44 6.35 -0.03 -8.72
N LEU A 45 5.92 0.01 -9.99
CA LEU A 45 5.11 1.11 -10.54
C LEU A 45 3.74 1.22 -9.86
N ASP A 46 3.09 0.09 -9.57
CA ASP A 46 1.84 0.05 -8.79
C ASP A 46 2.00 0.64 -7.38
N ALA A 47 3.20 0.58 -6.79
CA ALA A 47 3.49 1.17 -5.50
C ALA A 47 3.83 2.67 -5.59
N VAL A 48 4.68 3.09 -6.53
CA VAL A 48 5.23 4.46 -6.54
C VAL A 48 4.36 5.48 -7.27
N CYS A 49 3.67 5.09 -8.35
CA CYS A 49 2.91 6.05 -9.16
C CYS A 49 1.76 6.74 -8.38
N PRO A 50 1.02 6.07 -7.47
CA PRO A 50 0.05 6.74 -6.61
C PRO A 50 0.68 7.80 -5.69
N VAL A 51 1.92 7.59 -5.24
CA VAL A 51 2.64 8.55 -4.40
C VAL A 51 3.01 9.79 -5.20
N ASN A 52 3.48 9.63 -6.44
CA ASN A 52 3.77 10.75 -7.33
C ASN A 52 2.53 11.61 -7.58
N THR A 53 1.39 10.98 -7.91
CA THR A 53 0.11 11.67 -8.07
C THR A 53 -0.31 12.43 -6.80
N ALA A 54 -0.08 11.85 -5.61
CA ALA A 54 -0.40 12.52 -4.36
C ALA A 54 0.49 13.75 -4.11
N TRP A 55 1.78 13.67 -4.48
CA TRP A 55 2.70 14.81 -4.43
C TRP A 55 2.33 15.91 -5.43
N ASP A 56 1.95 15.57 -6.66
CA ASP A 56 1.48 16.53 -7.66
C ASP A 56 0.30 17.36 -7.13
N LEU A 57 -0.65 16.68 -6.46
CA LEU A 57 -1.78 17.35 -5.82
C LEU A 57 -1.32 18.25 -4.66
N ALA A 58 -0.43 17.74 -3.79
CA ALA A 58 0.08 18.50 -2.66
C ALA A 58 0.85 19.75 -3.09
N ASP A 59 1.61 19.69 -4.18
CA ASP A 59 2.33 20.83 -4.75
C ASP A 59 1.39 21.91 -5.26
N VAL A 60 0.31 21.52 -5.94
CA VAL A 60 -0.76 22.45 -6.35
C VAL A 60 -1.39 23.15 -5.15
N GLU A 61 -1.70 22.42 -4.08
CA GLU A 61 -2.28 23.03 -2.87
C GLU A 61 -1.26 23.90 -2.11
N LEU A 62 0.02 23.52 -2.10
CA LEU A 62 1.09 24.34 -1.52
C LEU A 62 1.24 25.67 -2.28
N ASP A 63 1.15 25.65 -3.61
CA ASP A 63 1.17 26.86 -4.43
C ASP A 63 -0.04 27.76 -4.18
N ARG A 64 -1.24 27.17 -4.05
CA ARG A 64 -2.43 27.93 -3.65
C ARG A 64 -2.27 28.54 -2.26
N LEU A 65 -1.71 27.81 -1.30
CA LEU A 65 -1.43 28.32 0.03
C LEU A 65 -0.42 29.47 0.01
N ARG A 66 0.66 29.36 -0.78
CA ARG A 66 1.65 30.44 -0.98
C ARG A 66 0.96 31.73 -1.44
N LEU A 67 0.07 31.62 -2.43
CA LEU A 67 -0.70 32.76 -2.93
C LEU A 67 -1.65 33.31 -1.87
N ALA A 68 -2.37 32.46 -1.13
CA ALA A 68 -3.29 32.87 -0.08
C ALA A 68 -2.58 33.57 1.10
N VAL A 69 -1.40 33.08 1.49
CA VAL A 69 -0.53 33.72 2.49
C VAL A 69 -0.10 35.11 2.04
N SER A 70 0.27 35.28 0.77
CA SER A 70 0.64 36.60 0.22
C SER A 70 -0.51 37.63 0.27
N ARG A 71 -1.77 37.16 0.21
CA ARG A 71 -2.99 37.98 0.22
C ARG A 71 -3.58 38.19 1.60
N GLY A 72 -3.04 37.53 2.63
CA GLY A 72 -3.53 37.61 4.01
C GLY A 72 -4.81 36.82 4.28
N SER A 73 -5.18 35.88 3.41
CA SER A 73 -6.42 35.08 3.49
C SER A 73 -6.13 33.57 3.50
N ALA A 74 -5.08 33.17 4.22
CA ALA A 74 -4.59 31.79 4.18
C ALA A 74 -5.38 30.85 5.07
N ASP A 75 -5.89 29.78 4.46
CA ASP A 75 -6.44 28.60 5.12
C ASP A 75 -5.55 27.40 4.75
N PRO A 76 -4.92 26.72 5.74
CA PRO A 76 -4.06 25.59 5.47
C PRO A 76 -4.79 24.26 5.30
N ASP A 77 -6.12 24.19 5.49
CA ASP A 77 -6.83 22.92 5.63
C ASP A 77 -6.74 22.02 4.38
N ASP A 78 -6.89 22.58 3.18
CA ASP A 78 -6.77 21.83 1.92
C ASP A 78 -5.34 21.30 1.71
N THR A 79 -4.33 22.13 1.96
CA THR A 79 -2.91 21.71 1.90
C THR A 79 -2.62 20.64 2.94
N ALA A 80 -3.15 20.77 4.16
CA ALA A 80 -2.99 19.78 5.21
C ALA A 80 -3.65 18.45 4.82
N ALA A 81 -4.80 18.47 4.16
CA ALA A 81 -5.48 17.28 3.65
C ALA A 81 -4.65 16.60 2.55
N ALA A 82 -4.13 17.37 1.58
CA ALA A 82 -3.27 16.84 0.51
C ALA A 82 -1.99 16.19 1.08
N LEU A 83 -1.34 16.82 2.06
CA LEU A 83 -0.16 16.24 2.71
C LEU A 83 -0.47 14.98 3.53
N ARG A 84 -1.66 14.87 4.14
CA ARG A 84 -2.10 13.62 4.76
C ARG A 84 -2.32 12.52 3.72
N HIS A 85 -2.83 12.88 2.54
CA HIS A 85 -2.97 11.94 1.44
C HIS A 85 -1.61 11.42 0.96
N VAL A 86 -0.61 12.30 0.77
CA VAL A 86 0.78 11.91 0.50
C VAL A 86 1.30 10.92 1.55
N ALA A 87 1.05 11.19 2.83
CA ALA A 87 1.49 10.31 3.91
C ALA A 87 0.83 8.92 3.88
N ASP A 88 -0.45 8.86 3.50
CA ASP A 88 -1.18 7.60 3.38
C ASP A 88 -0.71 6.78 2.18
N GLU A 89 -0.51 7.40 1.03
CA GLU A 89 0.04 6.71 -0.15
C GLU A 89 1.48 6.26 0.08
N SER A 90 2.32 7.11 0.69
CA SER A 90 3.70 6.74 1.05
C SER A 90 3.73 5.55 2.01
N LYS A 91 2.79 5.49 2.97
CA LYS A 91 2.65 4.34 3.87
C LYS A 91 2.28 3.07 3.11
N ARG A 92 1.31 3.15 2.19
CA ARG A 92 0.87 2.01 1.36
C ARG A 92 2.01 1.52 0.49
N ALA A 93 2.67 2.43 -0.23
CA ALA A 93 3.80 2.13 -1.09
C ALA A 93 4.95 1.47 -0.32
N ALA A 94 5.37 2.04 0.80
CA ALA A 94 6.44 1.47 1.63
C ALA A 94 6.12 0.05 2.14
N ALA A 95 4.84 -0.24 2.41
CA ALA A 95 4.40 -1.59 2.79
C ALA A 95 4.39 -2.55 1.59
N SER A 96 3.97 -2.08 0.41
CA SER A 96 3.97 -2.87 -0.83
C SER A 96 5.38 -3.20 -1.32
N LEU A 97 6.36 -2.33 -1.07
CA LEU A 97 7.76 -2.55 -1.44
C LEU A 97 8.53 -3.54 -0.53
N ASP A 98 7.90 -4.03 0.54
CA ASP A 98 8.43 -5.05 1.46
C ASP A 98 7.46 -6.23 1.59
N PRO A 99 7.20 -6.96 0.49
CA PRO A 99 6.21 -8.02 0.49
C PRO A 99 6.73 -9.25 1.25
N LYS A 100 5.90 -9.79 2.15
CA LYS A 100 6.27 -10.99 2.94
C LYS A 100 6.40 -12.28 2.12
N ARG A 101 5.75 -12.34 0.95
CA ARG A 101 5.58 -13.58 0.16
C ARG A 101 6.44 -13.62 -1.10
N SER A 102 7.08 -12.52 -1.44
CA SER A 102 7.92 -12.42 -2.63
C SER A 102 9.22 -11.68 -2.32
N THR A 103 10.21 -11.85 -3.18
CA THR A 103 11.47 -11.12 -3.10
C THR A 103 11.77 -10.43 -4.41
N TRP A 104 12.38 -9.25 -4.31
CA TRP A 104 12.86 -8.51 -5.48
C TRP A 104 13.98 -9.28 -6.20
N PRO A 105 14.11 -9.10 -7.54
CA PRO A 105 15.27 -9.56 -8.28
C PRO A 105 16.55 -9.04 -7.67
N ALA A 106 17.61 -9.85 -7.65
CA ALA A 106 18.86 -9.52 -6.98
C ALA A 106 19.43 -8.12 -7.34
N PRO A 107 19.41 -7.67 -8.60
CA PRO A 107 19.88 -6.32 -8.96
C PRO A 107 19.08 -5.18 -8.32
N ALA A 108 17.79 -5.39 -8.02
CA ALA A 108 16.87 -4.34 -7.57
C ALA A 108 16.64 -4.30 -6.06
N ARG A 109 17.07 -5.33 -5.31
CA ARG A 109 16.76 -5.46 -3.87
C ARG A 109 17.15 -4.23 -3.05
N GLU A 110 18.38 -3.75 -3.23
CA GLU A 110 18.91 -2.63 -2.45
C GLU A 110 18.23 -1.32 -2.86
N ALA A 111 18.16 -1.04 -4.17
CA ALA A 111 17.52 0.17 -4.67
C ALA A 111 16.04 0.29 -4.27
N VAL A 112 15.27 -0.81 -4.31
CA VAL A 112 13.88 -0.80 -3.83
C VAL A 112 13.78 -0.61 -2.32
N ALA A 113 14.73 -1.17 -1.55
CA ALA A 113 14.78 -0.93 -0.11
C ALA A 113 15.11 0.53 0.23
N GLU A 114 15.93 1.20 -0.57
CA GLU A 114 16.20 2.65 -0.44
C GLU A 114 14.96 3.48 -0.75
N VAL A 115 14.24 3.21 -1.86
CA VAL A 115 12.96 3.87 -2.17
C VAL A 115 11.95 3.68 -1.03
N ARG A 116 11.89 2.49 -0.44
CA ARG A 116 11.04 2.27 0.73
C ARG A 116 11.43 3.15 1.91
N GLN A 117 12.72 3.38 2.15
CA GLN A 117 13.17 4.25 3.24
C GLN A 117 12.80 5.72 2.98
N THR A 118 12.92 6.19 1.75
CA THR A 118 12.56 7.56 1.36
C THR A 118 11.05 7.77 1.54
N LEU A 119 10.21 6.81 1.14
CA LEU A 119 8.75 6.86 1.38
C LEU A 119 8.38 6.91 2.88
N VAL A 120 9.13 6.21 3.74
CA VAL A 120 8.93 6.30 5.19
C VAL A 120 9.30 7.69 5.72
N ALA A 121 10.36 8.29 5.19
CA ALA A 121 10.77 9.65 5.53
C ALA A 121 9.74 10.69 5.05
N ASP A 122 9.28 10.59 3.80
CA ASP A 122 8.26 11.45 3.20
C ASP A 122 6.98 11.44 4.01
N ARG A 123 6.49 10.24 4.36
CA ARG A 123 5.33 10.08 5.24
C ARG A 123 5.49 10.87 6.55
N LYS A 124 6.66 10.77 7.19
CA LYS A 124 6.91 11.43 8.47
C LYS A 124 6.95 12.95 8.30
N GLN A 125 7.61 13.44 7.25
CA GLN A 125 7.66 14.87 6.94
C GLN A 125 6.27 15.41 6.63
N ALA A 126 5.53 14.78 5.71
CA ALA A 126 4.20 15.20 5.31
C ALA A 126 3.22 15.27 6.51
N LEU A 127 3.23 14.28 7.42
CA LEU A 127 2.42 14.33 8.64
C LEU A 127 2.85 15.41 9.63
N THR A 128 4.13 15.80 9.62
CA THR A 128 4.66 16.87 10.48
C THR A 128 4.23 18.22 9.92
N VAL A 129 4.40 18.42 8.61
CA VAL A 129 4.05 19.66 7.91
C VAL A 129 2.53 19.89 7.92
N ALA A 130 1.72 18.84 7.76
CA ALA A 130 0.25 18.92 7.79
C ALA A 130 -0.37 19.38 9.13
N LYS A 131 0.46 19.63 10.16
CA LYS A 131 0.04 20.16 11.48
C LYS A 131 0.48 21.60 11.69
N LEU A 132 1.27 22.17 10.78
CA LEU A 132 1.78 23.52 10.89
C LEU A 132 0.71 24.54 10.50
N ASP A 133 0.88 25.77 10.95
CA ASP A 133 0.10 26.89 10.42
C ASP A 133 0.53 27.22 8.98
N ALA A 134 -0.33 27.95 8.26
CA ALA A 134 -0.12 28.29 6.85
C ALA A 134 1.24 28.91 6.53
N LYS A 135 1.73 29.84 7.38
CA LYS A 135 3.02 30.51 7.16
C LYS A 135 4.18 29.53 7.33
N ARG A 136 4.09 28.66 8.33
CA ARG A 136 5.10 27.62 8.59
C ARG A 136 5.09 26.50 7.56
N MET A 137 3.92 26.11 7.04
CA MET A 137 3.84 25.17 5.91
C MET A 137 4.57 25.72 4.69
N VAL A 138 4.29 26.97 4.32
CA VAL A 138 4.91 27.63 3.15
C VAL A 138 6.42 27.81 3.32
N ALA A 139 6.88 28.13 4.53
CA ALA A 139 8.29 28.32 4.83
C ALA A 139 9.05 27.00 5.08
N HIS A 140 8.38 25.85 5.06
CA HIS A 140 9.01 24.57 5.32
C HIS A 140 9.99 24.21 4.19
N THR A 141 11.15 23.67 4.57
CA THR A 141 12.14 23.13 3.64
C THR A 141 12.07 21.61 3.70
N TRP A 142 11.73 20.98 2.58
CA TRP A 142 11.68 19.54 2.46
C TRP A 142 13.08 18.95 2.41
N GLU A 143 13.33 17.92 3.23
CA GLU A 143 14.61 17.23 3.30
C GLU A 143 14.56 15.94 2.47
N GLY A 144 15.70 15.52 1.91
CA GLY A 144 15.82 14.20 1.27
C GLY A 144 15.29 14.09 -0.16
N ALA A 145 14.84 15.17 -0.80
CA ALA A 145 14.36 15.14 -2.18
C ALA A 145 15.43 14.60 -3.17
N GLY A 146 16.70 14.98 -2.97
CA GLY A 146 17.81 14.46 -3.77
C GLY A 146 18.04 12.95 -3.57
N ASP A 147 17.94 12.47 -2.32
CA ASP A 147 18.09 11.05 -1.99
C ASP A 147 16.91 10.23 -2.54
N ALA A 148 15.69 10.77 -2.49
CA ALA A 148 14.49 10.17 -3.08
C ALA A 148 14.62 10.03 -4.60
N ALA A 149 15.07 11.09 -5.29
CA ALA A 149 15.30 11.06 -6.73
C ALA A 149 16.40 10.04 -7.09
N ALA A 150 17.52 10.02 -6.36
CA ALA A 150 18.60 9.08 -6.59
C ALA A 150 18.16 7.62 -6.39
N ALA A 151 17.42 7.33 -5.31
CA ALA A 151 16.87 6.01 -5.04
C ALA A 151 15.89 5.56 -6.14
N ALA A 152 15.01 6.46 -6.59
CA ALA A 152 14.09 6.18 -7.69
C ALA A 152 14.84 5.88 -9.00
N THR A 153 15.83 6.69 -9.38
CA THR A 153 16.66 6.43 -10.58
C THR A 153 17.40 5.09 -10.49
N ALA A 154 17.95 4.75 -9.32
CA ALA A 154 18.62 3.48 -9.09
C ALA A 154 17.65 2.30 -9.23
N ALA A 155 16.44 2.42 -8.67
CA ALA A 155 15.41 1.39 -8.78
C ALA A 155 14.93 1.20 -10.23
N HIS A 156 14.71 2.30 -10.95
CA HIS A 156 14.34 2.25 -12.38
C HIS A 156 15.41 1.55 -13.20
N THR A 157 16.68 1.90 -12.99
CA THR A 157 17.80 1.26 -13.68
C THR A 157 17.87 -0.24 -13.37
N ALA A 158 17.74 -0.61 -12.09
CA ALA A 158 17.83 -2.01 -11.66
C ALA A 158 16.64 -2.88 -12.08
N LEU A 159 15.48 -2.26 -12.34
CA LEU A 159 14.26 -2.91 -12.83
C LEU A 159 14.10 -2.79 -14.35
N GLU A 160 15.07 -2.21 -15.06
CA GLU A 160 15.03 -1.97 -16.50
C GLU A 160 13.80 -1.16 -16.95
N LEU A 161 13.34 -0.24 -16.08
CA LEU A 161 12.25 0.68 -16.36
C LEU A 161 12.75 1.93 -17.08
N PRO A 162 11.87 2.68 -17.79
CA PRO A 162 12.22 3.99 -18.32
C PRO A 162 12.80 4.88 -17.22
N THR A 163 13.94 5.55 -17.48
CA THR A 163 14.66 6.33 -16.46
C THR A 163 13.85 7.51 -15.92
N GLU A 164 12.97 8.09 -16.75
CA GLU A 164 12.08 9.18 -16.38
C GLU A 164 10.84 8.66 -15.63
N PRO A 165 10.66 8.99 -14.33
CA PRO A 165 9.57 8.45 -13.52
C PRO A 165 8.17 8.77 -14.05
N ASP A 166 7.95 9.99 -14.50
CA ASP A 166 6.65 10.43 -15.00
C ASP A 166 6.28 9.72 -16.30
N ALA A 167 7.26 9.51 -17.18
CA ALA A 167 7.06 8.76 -18.41
C ALA A 167 6.73 7.29 -18.12
N ALA A 168 7.41 6.68 -17.14
CA ALA A 168 7.13 5.31 -16.73
C ALA A 168 5.71 5.17 -16.12
N CYS A 169 5.31 6.09 -15.24
CA CYS A 169 3.97 6.09 -14.64
C CYS A 169 2.86 6.36 -15.67
N THR A 170 3.10 7.26 -16.62
CA THR A 170 2.15 7.53 -17.72
C THR A 170 1.95 6.29 -18.59
N GLN A 171 3.04 5.67 -19.06
CA GLN A 171 2.96 4.45 -19.86
C GLN A 171 2.29 3.30 -19.10
N TRP A 172 2.56 3.19 -17.79
CA TRP A 172 1.92 2.18 -16.95
C TRP A 172 0.41 2.39 -16.80
N ALA A 173 -0.02 3.64 -16.62
CA ALA A 173 -1.43 3.98 -16.54
C ALA A 173 -2.19 3.64 -17.85
N GLU A 174 -1.57 3.89 -19.00
CA GLU A 174 -2.11 3.54 -20.33
C GLU A 174 -2.27 2.01 -20.46
N GLN A 175 -1.23 1.23 -20.17
CA GLN A 175 -1.28 -0.24 -20.22
C GLN A 175 -2.36 -0.80 -19.28
N ARG A 176 -2.49 -0.24 -18.08
CA ARG A 176 -3.53 -0.59 -17.10
C ARG A 176 -4.94 -0.30 -17.62
N ALA A 177 -5.12 0.81 -18.32
CA ALA A 177 -6.41 1.20 -18.89
C ALA A 177 -6.81 0.27 -20.04
N GLU A 178 -5.86 -0.08 -20.92
CA GLU A 178 -6.06 -1.03 -22.01
C GLU A 178 -6.42 -2.42 -21.50
N ALA A 179 -5.66 -2.95 -20.54
CA ALA A 179 -5.94 -4.27 -19.93
C ALA A 179 -7.32 -4.30 -19.26
N LYS A 180 -7.74 -3.20 -18.61
CA LYS A 180 -9.09 -3.09 -18.04
C LYS A 180 -10.16 -3.08 -19.12
N ALA A 181 -9.94 -2.36 -20.22
CA ALA A 181 -10.89 -2.29 -21.34
C ALA A 181 -11.02 -3.64 -22.05
N GLU A 182 -9.91 -4.38 -22.24
CA GLU A 182 -9.92 -5.72 -22.81
C GLU A 182 -10.71 -6.71 -21.95
N LYS A 183 -10.44 -6.73 -20.63
CA LYS A 183 -11.19 -7.57 -19.68
C LYS A 183 -12.70 -7.27 -19.69
N GLN A 184 -13.07 -5.99 -19.85
CA GLN A 184 -14.48 -5.59 -19.97
C GLN A 184 -15.11 -6.06 -21.28
N ARG A 185 -14.37 -6.05 -22.40
CA ARG A 185 -14.84 -6.57 -23.69
C ARG A 185 -15.02 -8.08 -23.66
N GLU A 186 -14.10 -8.81 -23.05
CA GLU A 186 -14.18 -10.26 -22.88
C GLU A 186 -15.41 -10.64 -22.04
N THR A 187 -15.63 -9.94 -20.92
CA THR A 187 -16.81 -10.15 -20.06
C THR A 187 -18.13 -9.80 -20.77
N ALA A 188 -18.11 -8.84 -21.70
CA ALA A 188 -19.28 -8.42 -22.47
C ALA A 188 -19.55 -9.30 -23.71
N ALA A 189 -18.54 -10.05 -24.19
CA ALA A 189 -18.64 -10.92 -25.35
C ALA A 189 -19.17 -12.33 -25.01
N ASP A 190 -19.28 -12.68 -23.73
CA ASP A 190 -19.75 -13.97 -23.24
C ASP A 190 -21.00 -13.80 -22.34
N PRO A 191 -22.21 -13.59 -22.92
CA PRO A 191 -23.43 -13.37 -22.15
C PRO A 191 -23.94 -14.63 -21.41
N ASP A 192 -23.43 -15.83 -21.74
CA ASP A 192 -23.90 -17.11 -21.18
C ASP A 192 -23.14 -17.54 -19.89
N ALA A 193 -22.10 -16.82 -19.47
CA ALA A 193 -21.37 -17.12 -18.22
C ALA A 193 -22.02 -16.52 -16.95
N ALA A 194 -23.09 -15.72 -17.10
CA ALA A 194 -23.79 -15.08 -15.98
C ALA A 194 -24.99 -15.88 -15.43
N GLU A 195 -25.39 -16.98 -16.07
CA GLU A 195 -26.53 -17.81 -15.63
C GLU A 195 -26.10 -19.26 -15.29
N SER A 196 -25.28 -19.42 -14.24
CA SER A 196 -25.21 -20.70 -13.53
C SER A 196 -24.87 -20.48 -12.06
N ASP A 197 -25.78 -19.84 -11.33
CA ASP A 197 -26.00 -20.21 -9.94
C ASP A 197 -27.51 -20.29 -9.69
N GLY A 198 -27.95 -21.52 -9.47
CA GLY A 198 -29.32 -21.96 -9.60
C GLY A 198 -30.26 -21.36 -8.57
N SER A 199 -31.35 -20.81 -9.09
CA SER A 199 -32.64 -20.74 -8.41
C SER A 199 -33.07 -22.14 -7.95
N SER A 200 -33.28 -22.31 -6.64
CA SER A 200 -34.20 -23.32 -6.11
C SER A 200 -35.10 -22.62 -5.11
N GLY A 201 -36.30 -22.27 -5.58
CA GLY A 201 -37.31 -21.57 -4.81
C GLY A 201 -37.93 -22.41 -3.70
N SER A 202 -38.50 -21.71 -2.73
CA SER A 202 -39.69 -22.13 -1.99
C SER A 202 -40.37 -20.86 -1.48
N ASP A 203 -41.58 -20.64 -1.99
CA ASP A 203 -42.55 -19.66 -1.50
C ASP A 203 -42.81 -19.83 0.00
N ASP A 204 -42.91 -18.73 0.76
CA ASP A 204 -43.90 -18.64 1.82
C ASP A 204 -44.30 -17.18 2.06
N SER A 205 -45.60 -16.99 2.26
CA SER A 205 -46.36 -15.76 2.19
C SER A 205 -46.40 -15.05 3.54
N GLY A 206 -46.31 -13.72 3.57
CA GLY A 206 -46.59 -12.98 4.80
C GLY A 206 -46.30 -11.49 4.74
N SER A 207 -47.25 -10.72 4.21
CA SER A 207 -47.44 -9.30 4.56
C SER A 207 -48.68 -9.19 5.47
N PRO A 208 -48.95 -8.10 6.21
CA PRO A 208 -48.18 -6.85 6.37
C PRO A 208 -48.08 -6.38 7.85
N GLY A 209 -47.31 -5.32 8.11
CA GLY A 209 -47.30 -4.64 9.41
C GLY A 209 -46.43 -3.38 9.47
N SER A 210 -46.96 -2.26 8.97
CA SER A 210 -46.70 -0.91 9.52
C SER A 210 -47.70 -0.68 10.68
N PRO A 211 -47.47 0.18 11.69
CA PRO A 211 -46.90 1.53 11.56
C PRO A 211 -46.07 2.06 12.76
N ASP A 212 -45.63 3.32 12.59
CA ASP A 212 -45.54 4.40 13.60
C ASP A 212 -44.17 5.09 13.84
N THR A 213 -44.06 6.28 13.24
CA THR A 213 -43.99 7.62 13.87
C THR A 213 -43.18 7.83 15.16
N ALA A 214 -42.12 8.66 15.06
CA ALA A 214 -41.68 9.72 15.99
C ALA A 214 -40.33 10.27 15.45
N GLU A 215 -40.20 11.49 14.93
CA GLU A 215 -40.32 12.82 15.57
C GLU A 215 -39.22 13.11 16.61
N ASP A 216 -38.56 14.27 16.42
CA ASP A 216 -37.77 15.05 17.39
C ASP A 216 -36.35 14.51 17.75
N THR A 217 -35.25 15.28 17.84
CA THR A 217 -35.03 16.70 18.14
C THR A 217 -33.62 17.11 17.70
N ALA A 218 -33.49 18.32 17.14
CA ALA A 218 -32.21 19.01 16.95
C ALA A 218 -31.87 19.88 18.18
N PRO A 219 -30.61 19.91 18.66
CA PRO A 219 -30.16 20.99 19.54
C PRO A 219 -29.40 22.09 18.78
N THR A 220 -30.02 23.26 18.84
CA THR A 220 -29.56 24.67 18.77
C THR A 220 -28.05 24.96 18.76
N PRO A 221 -27.56 25.86 17.87
CA PRO A 221 -26.21 26.41 17.95
C PRO A 221 -26.10 27.48 19.05
N THR A 222 -25.10 27.33 19.93
CA THR A 222 -24.80 28.32 20.99
C THR A 222 -23.80 29.35 20.48
N THR A 223 -24.20 30.62 20.44
CA THR A 223 -23.37 31.78 20.10
C THR A 223 -22.33 32.08 21.21
N PRO A 224 -21.04 32.26 20.89
CA PRO A 224 -20.09 32.87 21.80
C PRO A 224 -20.09 34.41 21.68
N LYS A 225 -20.50 35.01 22.78
CA LYS A 225 -20.40 36.40 23.23
C LYS A 225 -19.07 37.08 22.87
N GLU A 226 -19.13 38.14 22.07
CA GLU A 226 -18.04 39.09 21.89
C GLU A 226 -17.60 39.69 23.24
N ARG A 227 -16.29 39.70 23.49
CA ARG A 227 -15.65 40.56 24.50
C ARG A 227 -15.07 41.79 23.80
N PRO A 228 -15.19 42.98 24.39
CA PRO A 228 -14.61 44.20 23.85
C PRO A 228 -13.07 44.14 23.92
N ARG A 229 -12.40 44.46 22.81
CA ARG A 229 -10.97 44.79 22.80
C ARG A 229 -10.82 46.26 23.22
N GLY A 230 -10.04 46.48 24.27
CA GLY A 230 -9.23 47.69 24.40
C GLY A 230 -7.95 47.54 23.59
#